data_AF-A0A183VGI6-F1
#
_entry.id   AF-A0A183VGI6-F1
#
_cell.length_a   1.000
_cell.length_b   1.000
_cell.length_c   1.000
_cell.angle_alpha   90.00
_cell.angle_beta   90.00
_cell.angle_gamma   90.00
#
_symmetry.space_group_name_H-M   'P 1'
#
loop_
_entity.id
_entity.type
_entity.pdbx_description
1 polymer ?
#
loop_
_entity_poly.entity_id
_entity_poly.type
_entity_poly.pdbx_seq_one_letter_code
_entity_poly.pdbx_strand_id
1 'polypeptide(L)'
;MCHVFRCDTPARTIANTLRDICKRLMLQRRPNTLSSMERNERRVVARDSSLPTPIEEPKKTIRCHFLGVTQVPRATGIEILNEAVDRLVSQVRPERWILADVSIAPSTITINEVNGNQIAECRVRYLSFLGIGRDIK
;
A
#
# COMPACT_ATOMS: atom_id res chain seq x y z
N MET A 1 -8.74 -13.66 1.52
CA MET A 1 -9.17 -12.60 0.58
C MET A 1 -7.99 -12.08 -0.21
N CYS A 2 -8.07 -12.11 -1.54
CA CYS A 2 -7.10 -11.56 -2.47
C CYS A 2 -7.73 -10.37 -3.19
N HIS A 3 -7.08 -9.20 -3.14
CA HIS A 3 -7.50 -7.97 -3.83
C HIS A 3 -6.72 -7.87 -5.14
N VAL A 4 -7.42 -7.73 -6.27
CA VAL A 4 -6.79 -7.72 -7.60
C VAL A 4 -6.90 -6.37 -8.27
N PHE A 5 -5.77 -5.92 -8.80
CA PHE A 5 -5.61 -4.65 -9.51
C PHE A 5 -5.00 -4.90 -10.88
N ARG A 6 -5.47 -4.14 -11.88
CA ARG A 6 -4.86 -4.04 -13.20
C ARG A 6 -4.20 -2.68 -13.34
N CYS A 7 -2.97 -2.68 -13.81
CA CYS A 7 -2.26 -1.48 -14.22
C CYS A 7 -1.77 -1.69 -15.66
N ASP A 8 -1.81 -0.63 -16.49
CA ASP A 8 -1.30 -0.69 -17.87
C ASP A 8 0.24 -0.57 -17.93
N THR A 9 0.89 -0.54 -16.76
CA THR A 9 2.35 -0.54 -16.62
C THR A 9 2.89 -1.98 -16.63
N PRO A 10 3.99 -2.28 -17.34
CA PRO A 10 4.57 -3.61 -17.34
C PRO A 10 4.92 -4.12 -15.94
N ALA A 11 4.73 -5.43 -15.70
CA ALA A 11 4.94 -6.07 -14.41
C ALA A 11 6.33 -5.76 -13.79
N ARG A 12 7.38 -5.75 -14.62
CA ARG A 12 8.76 -5.42 -14.20
C ARG A 12 8.85 -3.99 -13.64
N THR A 13 8.20 -3.02 -14.27
CA THR A 13 8.23 -1.62 -13.85
C THR A 13 7.47 -1.41 -12.55
N ILE A 14 6.34 -2.09 -12.38
CA ILE A 14 5.59 -2.12 -11.12
C ILE A 14 6.48 -2.66 -9.99
N ALA A 15 7.12 -3.81 -10.22
CA ALA A 15 7.99 -4.45 -9.23
C ALA A 15 9.14 -3.53 -8.80
N ASN A 16 9.82 -2.90 -9.75
CA ASN A 16 10.92 -1.97 -9.47
C ASN A 16 10.43 -0.74 -8.71
N THR A 17 9.30 -0.19 -9.12
CA THR A 17 8.71 1.00 -8.47
C THR A 17 8.30 0.69 -7.04
N LEU A 18 7.62 -0.42 -6.78
CA LEU A 18 7.27 -0.86 -5.43
C LEU A 18 8.52 -1.13 -4.59
N ARG A 19 9.53 -1.78 -5.16
CA ARG A 19 10.83 -2.01 -4.49
C ARG A 19 11.48 -0.69 -4.07
N ASP A 20 11.52 0.29 -4.97
CA ASP A 20 12.13 1.59 -4.71
C ASP A 20 11.34 2.42 -3.69
N ILE A 21 10.00 2.36 -3.74
CA ILE A 21 9.11 2.96 -2.73
C ILE A 21 9.40 2.34 -1.37
N CYS A 22 9.36 1.01 -1.26
CA CYS A 22 9.64 0.30 -0.01
C CYS A 22 11.04 0.64 0.51
N LYS A 23 12.06 0.63 -0.35
CA LYS A 23 13.44 0.97 0.03
C LYS A 23 13.55 2.40 0.56
N ARG A 24 12.91 3.37 -0.10
CA ARG A 24 12.93 4.78 0.32
C ARG A 24 12.23 4.97 1.66
N LEU A 25 11.04 4.37 1.82
CA LEU A 25 10.28 4.41 3.07
C LEU A 25 11.06 3.74 4.23
N MET A 26 11.78 2.65 3.96
CA MET A 26 12.65 1.99 4.96
C MET A 26 13.84 2.84 5.36
N LEU A 27 14.44 3.59 4.43
CA LEU A 27 15.59 4.47 4.71
C LEU A 27 15.17 5.71 5.51
N GLN A 28 13.99 6.29 5.23
CA GLN A 28 13.45 7.42 6.02
C GLN A 28 13.08 7.02 7.47
N ARG A 29 12.86 5.72 7.71
CA ARG A 29 12.58 5.17 9.05
C ARG A 29 13.84 4.83 9.86
N ARG A 30 15.05 5.05 9.35
CA ARG A 30 16.24 4.98 10.23
C ARG A 30 16.16 6.14 11.21
N PRO A 31 16.03 5.89 12.53
CA PRO A 31 16.19 6.97 13.47
C PRO A 31 17.63 7.47 13.32
N ASN A 32 17.80 8.76 13.06
CA ASN A 32 19.08 9.45 13.27
C ASN A 32 19.38 9.37 14.78
N THR A 33 19.91 8.25 15.27
CA THR A 33 20.36 8.11 16.66
C THR A 33 21.78 8.63 16.86
N LEU A 34 22.20 9.67 16.13
CA LEU A 34 23.52 10.29 16.30
C LEU A 34 23.47 11.78 15.91
N SER A 35 22.82 12.61 16.73
CA SER A 35 23.27 13.98 17.03
C SER A 35 22.19 14.71 17.85
N SER A 36 22.39 14.78 19.17
CA SER A 36 22.07 15.92 20.04
C SER A 36 21.92 15.44 21.49
N MET A 37 22.97 14.81 22.03
CA MET A 37 23.27 15.08 23.43
C MET A 37 23.83 16.51 23.48
N GLU A 38 23.53 17.22 24.55
CA GLU A 38 23.85 18.64 24.81
C GLU A 38 22.80 19.64 24.29
N ARG A 39 21.82 19.97 25.15
CA ARG A 39 21.70 21.34 25.68
C ARG A 39 20.69 21.40 26.82
N ASN A 40 21.28 21.51 28.01
CA ASN A 40 20.98 22.46 29.08
C ASN A 40 19.53 22.68 29.52
N GLU A 41 19.36 22.51 30.82
CA GLU A 41 18.21 22.84 31.65
C GLU A 41 17.68 24.26 31.37
N ARG A 42 16.37 24.37 31.16
CA ARG A 42 15.53 25.46 31.68
C ARG A 42 14.06 25.09 31.58
N ARG A 43 13.46 24.85 32.75
CA ARG A 43 12.02 24.81 32.98
C ARG A 43 11.36 26.07 32.41
N VAL A 44 10.45 25.90 31.45
CA VAL A 44 9.31 26.80 31.28
C VAL A 44 8.07 25.91 31.10
N VAL A 45 7.19 26.02 32.09
CA VAL A 45 5.87 25.38 32.10
C VAL A 45 5.01 26.12 31.09
N ALA A 46 4.73 25.49 29.94
CA ALA A 46 3.67 25.92 29.04
C ALA A 46 2.76 24.71 28.81
N ARG A 47 1.55 24.82 29.37
CA ARG A 47 0.42 23.95 29.08
C ARG A 47 0.05 24.15 27.62
N ASP A 48 0.33 23.16 26.78
CA ASP A 48 -0.37 23.01 25.51
C ASP A 48 -0.66 21.53 25.30
N SER A 49 -1.86 21.12 25.69
CA SER A 49 -2.41 19.79 25.50
C SER A 49 -2.94 19.65 24.07
N SER A 50 -2.09 19.88 23.07
CA SER A 50 -2.35 19.34 21.75
C SER A 50 -1.85 17.90 21.77
N LEU A 51 -2.80 16.95 21.86
CA LEU A 51 -2.51 15.55 21.51
C LEU A 51 -1.76 15.60 20.17
N PRO A 52 -0.58 14.95 20.04
CA PRO A 52 0.13 14.96 18.78
C PRO A 52 -0.84 14.40 17.74
N THR A 53 -1.31 15.27 16.83
CA THR A 53 -2.11 14.86 15.68
C THR A 53 -1.36 13.69 15.06
N PRO A 54 -2.00 12.54 14.79
CA PRO A 54 -1.31 11.37 14.27
C PRO A 54 -0.42 11.82 13.12
N ILE A 55 0.89 11.68 13.27
CA ILE A 55 1.86 12.09 12.26
C ILE A 55 1.47 11.31 11.01
N GLU A 56 1.00 12.02 9.98
CA GLU A 56 0.58 11.38 8.74
C GLU A 56 1.79 10.65 8.17
N GLU A 57 1.68 9.33 8.03
CA GLU A 57 2.79 8.54 7.51
C GLU A 57 3.07 8.95 6.06
N PRO A 58 4.36 9.01 5.64
CA PRO A 58 4.68 9.24 4.25
C PRO A 58 4.07 8.12 3.40
N LYS A 59 3.15 8.49 2.50
CA LYS A 59 2.44 7.56 1.62
C LYS A 59 2.73 7.82 0.17
N LYS A 60 2.81 6.77 -0.64
CA LYS A 60 2.90 6.87 -2.10
C LYS A 60 1.64 6.30 -2.72
N THR A 61 1.03 7.06 -3.62
CA THR A 61 -0.19 6.63 -4.32
C THR A 61 0.12 6.15 -5.73
N ILE A 62 -0.47 5.02 -6.11
CA ILE A 62 -0.44 4.46 -7.46
C ILE A 62 -1.87 4.39 -7.98
N ARG A 63 -2.10 4.90 -9.18
CA ARG A 63 -3.40 4.83 -9.85
C ARG A 63 -3.50 3.55 -10.69
N CYS A 64 -4.58 2.79 -10.50
CA CYS A 64 -4.81 1.53 -11.19
C CYS A 64 -6.31 1.19 -11.23
N HIS A 65 -6.67 0.13 -11.95
CA HIS A 65 -8.03 -0.38 -12.00
C HIS A 65 -8.21 -1.48 -10.96
N PHE A 66 -9.16 -1.33 -10.05
CA PHE A 66 -9.56 -2.36 -9.12
C PHE A 66 -10.58 -3.29 -9.79
N LEU A 67 -10.25 -4.58 -9.83
CA LEU A 67 -11.08 -5.62 -10.45
C LEU A 67 -12.02 -6.25 -9.43
N GLY A 68 -11.60 -6.34 -8.17
CA GLY A 68 -12.43 -6.89 -7.09
C GLY A 68 -11.63 -7.67 -6.06
N VAL A 69 -12.39 -8.40 -5.25
CA VAL A 69 -11.86 -9.27 -4.19
C VAL A 69 -12.38 -10.69 -4.40
N THR A 70 -11.52 -11.68 -4.20
CA THR A 70 -11.91 -13.09 -4.23
C THR A 70 -11.35 -13.86 -3.05
N GLN A 71 -12.05 -14.92 -2.64
CA GLN A 71 -11.56 -15.83 -1.62
C GLN A 71 -10.51 -16.75 -2.21
N VAL A 72 -9.49 -17.06 -1.42
CA VAL A 72 -8.38 -17.92 -1.82
C VAL A 72 -8.18 -19.01 -0.77
N PRO A 73 -7.83 -20.24 -1.19
CA PRO A 73 -7.73 -21.39 -0.27
C PRO A 73 -6.46 -21.33 0.61
N ARG A 74 -5.44 -20.58 0.18
CA ARG A 74 -4.19 -20.38 0.94
C ARG A 74 -3.82 -18.90 0.98
N ALA A 75 -3.12 -18.52 2.05
CA ALA A 75 -2.68 -17.15 2.28
C ALA A 75 -1.47 -16.72 1.44
N THR A 76 -0.73 -17.70 0.89
CA THR A 76 0.50 -17.52 0.09
C THR A 76 0.52 -18.47 -1.10
N GLY A 77 1.37 -18.17 -2.09
CA GLY A 77 1.57 -18.97 -3.30
C GLY A 77 1.32 -18.14 -4.56
N ILE A 78 2.29 -18.14 -5.47
CA ILE A 78 2.18 -17.38 -6.72
C ILE A 78 1.14 -17.99 -7.66
N GLU A 79 0.96 -19.32 -7.59
CA GLU A 79 -0.07 -20.05 -8.30
C GLU A 79 -1.47 -19.66 -7.81
N ILE A 80 -1.66 -19.52 -6.49
CA ILE A 80 -2.93 -19.08 -5.89
C ILE A 80 -3.24 -17.64 -6.28
N LEU A 81 -2.23 -16.77 -6.28
CA LEU A 81 -2.37 -15.38 -6.74
C LEU A 81 -2.76 -15.33 -8.21
N ASN A 82 -2.05 -16.04 -9.09
CA ASN A 82 -2.36 -16.03 -10.52
C ASN A 82 -3.75 -16.58 -10.80
N GLU A 83 -4.17 -17.65 -10.12
CA GLU A 83 -5.53 -18.19 -10.25
C GLU A 83 -6.59 -17.19 -9.81
N ALA A 84 -6.34 -16.42 -8.74
CA ALA A 84 -7.22 -15.33 -8.30
C ALA A 84 -7.29 -14.20 -9.34
N VAL A 85 -6.17 -13.84 -9.96
CA VAL A 85 -6.11 -12.86 -11.05
C VAL A 85 -6.91 -13.35 -12.26
N ASP A 86 -6.62 -14.54 -12.77
CA ASP A 86 -7.28 -15.13 -13.95
C ASP A 86 -8.80 -15.25 -13.75
N ARG A 87 -9.22 -15.64 -12.53
CA ARG A 87 -10.62 -15.71 -12.14
C ARG A 87 -11.31 -14.34 -12.18
N LEU A 88 -10.70 -13.30 -11.63
CA LEU A 88 -11.32 -11.96 -11.64
C LEU A 88 -11.29 -11.30 -13.01
N VAL A 89 -10.22 -11.49 -13.79
CA VAL A 89 -10.12 -10.98 -15.16
C VAL A 89 -11.17 -11.62 -16.07
N SER A 90 -11.45 -12.92 -15.91
CA SER A 90 -12.48 -13.61 -16.70
C SER A 90 -13.91 -13.29 -16.27
N GLN A 91 -14.14 -13.05 -14.98
CA GLN A 91 -15.49 -12.77 -14.45
C GLN A 91 -15.90 -11.30 -14.55
N VAL A 92 -14.95 -10.37 -14.43
CA VAL A 92 -15.23 -8.94 -14.34
C VAL A 92 -14.91 -8.27 -15.67
N ARG A 93 -15.97 -7.86 -16.37
CA ARG A 93 -15.86 -7.14 -17.64
C ARG A 93 -15.16 -5.78 -17.44
N PRO A 94 -14.37 -5.29 -18.43
CA PRO A 94 -13.63 -4.04 -18.32
C PRO A 94 -14.47 -2.82 -17.92
N GLU A 95 -15.74 -2.77 -18.32
CA GLU A 95 -16.65 -1.65 -18.03
C GLU A 95 -17.02 -1.56 -16.56
N ARG A 96 -16.79 -2.63 -15.79
CA ARG A 96 -17.02 -2.67 -14.34
C ARG A 96 -15.77 -2.46 -13.51
N TRP A 97 -14.62 -2.25 -14.14
CA TRP A 97 -13.39 -1.96 -13.40
C TRP A 97 -13.46 -0.58 -12.80
N ILE A 98 -13.01 -0.49 -11.55
CA ILE A 98 -13.12 0.74 -10.76
C ILE A 98 -11.78 1.45 -10.81
N LEU A 99 -11.72 2.69 -11.26
CA LEU A 99 -10.48 3.46 -11.20
C LEU A 99 -10.18 3.82 -9.74
N ALA A 100 -9.07 3.32 -9.22
CA ALA A 100 -8.70 3.38 -7.82
C ALA A 100 -7.29 3.94 -7.62
N ASP A 101 -7.14 4.70 -6.54
CA ASP A 101 -5.88 5.17 -5.99
C ASP A 101 -5.48 4.27 -4.82
N VAL A 102 -4.38 3.54 -5.00
CA VAL A 102 -3.78 2.66 -3.99
C VAL A 102 -2.66 3.42 -3.29
N SER A 103 -2.91 3.88 -2.08
CA SER A 103 -1.95 4.56 -1.22
C SER A 103 -1.20 3.56 -0.35
N ILE A 104 0.12 3.52 -0.49
CA ILE A 104 1.01 2.63 0.24
C ILE A 104 1.79 3.47 1.25
N ALA A 105 1.45 3.32 2.52
CA ALA A 105 2.22 3.79 3.66
C ALA A 105 2.97 2.62 4.30
N PRO A 106 4.00 2.88 5.11
CA PRO A 106 4.77 1.81 5.74
C PRO A 106 3.97 0.86 6.63
N SER A 107 2.90 1.32 7.28
CA SER A 107 2.07 0.49 8.15
C SER A 107 0.74 0.06 7.53
N THR A 108 0.28 0.78 6.50
CA THR A 108 -1.07 0.66 5.95
C THR A 108 -1.09 0.84 4.44
N ILE A 109 -1.88 0.03 3.76
CA ILE A 109 -2.26 0.17 2.36
C ILE A 109 -3.74 0.55 2.34
N THR A 110 -4.06 1.68 1.73
CA THR A 110 -5.45 2.16 1.57
C THR A 110 -5.81 2.16 0.10
N ILE A 111 -7.00 1.68 -0.21
CA ILE A 111 -7.54 1.60 -1.57
C ILE A 111 -8.78 2.47 -1.61
N ASN A 112 -8.71 3.55 -2.37
CA ASN A 112 -9.82 4.47 -2.56
C ASN A 112 -10.20 4.50 -4.02
N GLU A 113 -11.49 4.57 -4.31
CA GLU A 113 -11.97 4.95 -5.62
C GLU A 113 -11.60 6.43 -5.88
N VAL A 114 -11.30 6.78 -7.14
CA VAL A 114 -10.86 8.15 -7.49
C VAL A 114 -11.92 9.22 -7.18
N ASN A 115 -13.19 8.84 -7.10
CA ASN A 115 -14.31 9.71 -6.68
C ASN A 115 -14.44 9.87 -5.15
N GLY A 116 -13.53 9.28 -4.36
CA GLY A 116 -13.39 9.50 -2.92
C GLY A 116 -13.96 8.42 -2.01
N ASN A 117 -14.59 7.38 -2.57
CA ASN A 117 -15.11 6.26 -1.77
C ASN A 117 -13.97 5.35 -1.30
N GLN A 118 -13.89 5.06 0.00
CA GLN A 118 -12.92 4.07 0.51
C GLN A 118 -13.39 2.66 0.17
N ILE A 119 -12.57 1.91 -0.56
CA ILE A 119 -12.85 0.53 -0.96
C ILE A 119 -12.36 -0.43 0.13
N ALA A 120 -11.11 -0.25 0.58
CA ALA A 120 -10.51 -1.11 1.58
C ALA A 120 -9.33 -0.45 2.28
N GLU A 121 -9.09 -0.87 3.51
CA GLU A 121 -7.87 -0.56 4.27
C GLU A 121 -7.23 -1.87 4.74
N CYS A 122 -5.93 -2.02 4.49
CA CYS A 122 -5.16 -3.19 4.85
C CYS A 122 -3.92 -2.77 5.62
N ARG A 123 -3.77 -3.23 6.87
CA ARG A 123 -2.50 -3.04 7.59
C ARG A 123 -1.46 -3.99 7.04
N VAL A 124 -0.27 -3.47 6.75
CA VAL A 124 0.87 -4.22 6.18
C VAL A 124 1.25 -5.42 7.05
N ARG A 125 1.11 -5.31 8.37
CA ARG A 125 1.38 -6.43 9.31
C ARG A 125 0.48 -7.66 9.15
N TYR A 126 -0.64 -7.52 8.45
CA TYR A 126 -1.60 -8.60 8.17
C TYR A 126 -1.55 -9.04 6.70
N LEU A 127 -0.75 -8.39 5.86
CA LEU A 127 -0.59 -8.76 4.47
C LEU A 127 0.25 -10.03 4.38
N SER A 128 -0.40 -11.15 4.06
CA SER A 128 0.28 -12.45 3.97
C SER A 128 1.09 -12.61 2.69
N PHE A 129 0.61 -12.06 1.58
CA PHE A 129 1.24 -12.21 0.28
C PHE A 129 0.88 -11.04 -0.64
N LEU A 130 1.88 -10.54 -1.35
CA LEU A 130 1.75 -9.55 -2.42
C LEU A 130 2.53 -10.07 -3.62
N GLY A 131 1.93 -9.97 -4.80
CA GLY A 131 2.62 -10.35 -6.03
C GLY A 131 1.98 -9.68 -7.23
N ILE A 132 2.62 -9.91 -8.37
CA ILE A 132 2.21 -9.34 -9.65
C ILE A 132 1.86 -10.53 -10.54
N GLY A 133 0.68 -10.47 -11.17
CA GLY A 133 0.24 -11.49 -12.10
C GLY A 133 1.13 -11.56 -13.35
N ARG A 134 0.87 -12.55 -14.21
CA ARG A 134 1.55 -12.65 -15.50
C ARG A 134 1.18 -11.46 -16.39
N ASP A 135 2.12 -11.03 -17.22
CA ASP A 135 1.87 -9.97 -18.19
C ASP A 135 0.82 -10.46 -19.19
N ILE A 136 -0.32 -9.77 -19.22
CA ILE A 136 -1.42 -10.05 -20.14
C ILE A 136 -1.15 -9.22 -21.40
N LYS A 137 -0.71 -9.89 -22.47
CA LYS A 137 -0.52 -9.30 -23.80
C LYS A 137 -1.85 -8.88 -24.42
#